data_AF-A0A833WX74-F1
#
_entry.id   AF-A0A833WX74-F1
#
_cell.length_a   1.000
_cell.length_b   1.000
_cell.length_c   1.000
_cell.angle_alpha   90.00
_cell.angle_beta   90.00
_cell.angle_gamma   90.00
#
_symmetry.space_group_name_H-M   'P 1'
#
loop_
_entity.id
_entity.type
_entity.pdbx_description
1 polymer ?
#
loop_
_entity_poly.entity_id
_entity_poly.type
_entity_poly.pdbx_seq_one_letter_code
_entity_poly.pdbx_strand_id
1 'polypeptide(L)'
;MALVPVPPIHDGPLFPEVDMGAEPSAPTVRATVVQASTVFYDTPATLDKAERLLAEAAGHGSQLVVFPEAFVGGYPRGCTFDFGVTIDNRTAKGKEEFRRYHASAINVPGETVCVHVF
;
A
#
# COMPACT_ATOMS: atom_id res chain seq x y z
N MET A 1 -38.28 13.63 24.06
CA MET A 1 -37.48 12.74 23.18
C MET A 1 -37.54 13.33 21.79
N ALA A 2 -36.53 14.11 21.39
CA ALA A 2 -36.49 14.71 20.06
C ALA A 2 -35.84 13.71 19.10
N LEU A 3 -36.56 13.37 18.02
CA LEU A 3 -36.05 12.57 16.91
C LEU A 3 -34.93 13.34 16.21
N VAL A 4 -33.72 12.79 16.24
CA VAL A 4 -32.59 13.28 15.44
C VAL A 4 -32.92 13.00 13.97
N PRO A 5 -32.81 13.98 13.06
CA PRO A 5 -33.08 13.75 11.64
C PRO A 5 -32.07 12.75 11.07
N VAL A 6 -32.56 11.74 10.37
CA VAL A 6 -31.72 10.83 9.57
C VAL A 6 -31.07 11.67 8.47
N PRO A 7 -29.73 11.67 8.34
CA PRO A 7 -29.07 12.39 7.25
C PRO A 7 -29.47 11.76 5.90
N PRO A 8 -29.58 12.56 4.83
CA PRO A 8 -29.94 12.07 3.52
C PRO A 8 -28.88 11.05 3.06
N ILE A 9 -29.35 9.90 2.58
CA ILE A 9 -28.49 8.92 1.92
C ILE A 9 -27.98 9.61 0.65
N HIS A 10 -26.70 10.01 0.68
CA HIS A 10 -26.02 10.47 -0.52
C HIS A 10 -25.71 9.24 -1.38
N ASP A 11 -26.21 9.22 -2.62
CA ASP A 11 -25.77 8.34 -3.72
C ASP A 11 -24.33 8.69 -4.17
N GLY A 12 -23.44 8.91 -3.19
CA GLY A 12 -22.02 9.13 -3.41
C GLY A 12 -21.26 7.81 -3.48
N PRO A 13 -20.01 7.81 -3.97
CA PRO A 13 -19.16 6.63 -3.96
C PRO A 13 -19.11 6.01 -2.56
N LEU A 14 -19.04 4.67 -2.47
CA LEU A 14 -19.02 3.89 -1.21
C LEU A 14 -17.81 4.16 -0.29
N PHE A 15 -17.07 5.25 -0.50
CA PHE A 15 -15.90 5.63 0.26
C PHE A 15 -16.29 6.67 1.32
N PRO A 16 -15.96 6.43 2.60
CA PRO A 16 -16.19 7.42 3.64
C PRO A 16 -15.25 8.62 3.41
N GLU A 17 -15.82 9.76 2.98
CA GLU A 17 -15.11 11.04 2.99
C GLU A 17 -15.11 11.58 4.43
N VAL A 18 -13.92 11.79 4.99
CA VAL A 18 -13.74 12.29 6.37
C VAL A 18 -13.17 13.69 6.29
N ASP A 19 -13.96 14.69 6.72
CA ASP A 19 -13.45 16.04 6.95
C ASP A 19 -12.63 16.05 8.24
N MET A 20 -11.34 16.33 8.11
CA MET A 20 -10.38 16.34 9.22
C MET A 20 -10.39 17.64 10.03
N GLY A 21 -11.27 18.60 9.73
CA GLY A 21 -11.39 19.86 10.46
C GLY A 21 -10.16 20.74 10.27
N ALA A 22 -10.12 21.49 9.16
CA ALA A 22 -9.05 22.42 8.86
C ALA A 22 -9.39 23.87 9.28
N GLU A 23 -8.37 24.64 9.68
CA GLU A 23 -8.46 26.10 9.79
C GLU A 23 -8.99 26.69 8.47
N PRO A 24 -9.95 27.63 8.48
CA PRO A 24 -10.68 28.09 7.29
C PRO A 24 -9.82 28.78 6.21
N SER A 25 -8.53 28.99 6.48
CA SER A 25 -7.53 29.62 5.59
C SER A 25 -6.58 28.61 4.92
N ALA A 26 -6.56 27.35 5.38
CA ALA A 26 -5.67 26.34 4.82
C ALA A 26 -6.26 25.73 3.54
N PRO A 27 -5.43 25.43 2.51
CA PRO A 27 -5.90 24.75 1.30
C PRO A 27 -6.40 23.34 1.65
N THR A 28 -7.62 23.02 1.22
CA THR A 28 -8.18 21.67 1.37
C THR A 28 -7.52 20.73 0.36
N VAL A 29 -6.89 19.68 0.87
CA VAL A 29 -6.25 18.63 0.06
C VAL A 29 -7.09 17.36 0.18
N ARG A 30 -7.38 16.72 -0.96
CA ARG A 30 -7.98 15.39 -0.99
C ARG A 30 -6.87 14.34 -0.95
N ALA A 31 -6.85 13.51 0.09
CA ALA A 31 -5.89 12.43 0.25
C ALA A 31 -6.61 11.07 0.25
N THR A 32 -5.99 10.05 -0.34
CA THR A 32 -6.47 8.66 -0.36
C THR A 32 -5.47 7.74 0.31
N VAL A 33 -5.97 6.86 1.16
CA VAL A 33 -5.18 5.77 1.75
C VAL A 33 -5.55 4.47 1.04
N VAL A 34 -4.56 3.78 0.50
CA VAL A 34 -4.75 2.53 -0.22
C VAL A 34 -4.71 1.37 0.77
N GLN A 35 -5.83 0.67 0.93
CA GLN A 35 -5.88 -0.57 1.71
C GLN A 35 -5.79 -1.79 0.79
N ALA A 36 -4.56 -2.19 0.44
CA ALA A 36 -4.31 -3.32 -0.45
C ALA A 36 -3.08 -4.14 0.00
N SER A 37 -3.10 -5.45 -0.31
CA SER A 37 -1.95 -6.34 -0.12
C SER A 37 -1.04 -6.39 -1.35
N THR A 38 0.22 -6.76 -1.14
CA THR A 38 1.18 -7.08 -2.20
C THR A 38 0.83 -8.39 -2.93
N VAL A 39 1.34 -8.60 -4.14
CA VAL A 39 1.41 -9.94 -4.75
C VAL A 39 2.75 -10.55 -4.37
N PHE A 40 2.72 -11.53 -3.48
CA PHE A 40 3.95 -12.06 -2.86
C PHE A 40 4.88 -12.74 -3.89
N TYR A 41 6.17 -12.36 -3.87
CA TYR A 41 7.21 -12.77 -4.82
C TYR A 41 7.01 -12.36 -6.29
N ASP A 42 6.04 -11.50 -6.58
CA ASP A 42 5.81 -10.97 -7.93
C ASP A 42 5.80 -9.44 -7.89
N THR A 43 7.00 -8.88 -7.96
CA THR A 43 7.22 -7.42 -7.97
C THR A 43 6.54 -6.76 -9.18
N PRO A 44 6.68 -7.26 -10.43
CA PRO A 44 5.95 -6.72 -11.58
C PRO A 44 4.42 -6.69 -11.38
N ALA A 45 3.81 -7.80 -10.97
CA ALA A 45 2.36 -7.84 -10.78
C ALA A 45 1.89 -6.90 -9.63
N THR A 46 2.74 -6.69 -8.63
CA THR A 46 2.48 -5.73 -7.56
C THR A 46 2.54 -4.28 -8.05
N LEU A 47 3.42 -3.96 -9.00
CA LEU A 47 3.52 -2.64 -9.61
C LEU A 47 2.34 -2.36 -10.53
N ASP A 48 1.92 -3.34 -11.34
CA ASP A 48 0.70 -3.23 -12.15
C ASP A 48 -0.52 -2.96 -11.26
N LYS A 49 -0.59 -3.63 -10.10
CA LYS A 49 -1.62 -3.38 -9.10
C LYS A 49 -1.52 -1.97 -8.51
N ALA A 50 -0.32 -1.48 -8.23
CA ALA A 50 -0.09 -0.12 -7.73
C ALA A 50 -0.58 0.92 -8.74
N GLU A 51 -0.27 0.73 -10.02
CA GLU A 51 -0.65 1.64 -11.10
C GLU A 51 -2.18 1.73 -11.24
N ARG A 52 -2.89 0.60 -11.21
CA ARG A 52 -4.36 0.60 -11.23
C ARG A 52 -4.96 1.34 -10.04
N LEU A 53 -4.46 1.09 -8.83
CA LEU A 53 -4.95 1.75 -7.61
C LEU A 53 -4.66 3.25 -7.61
N LEU A 54 -3.52 3.65 -8.20
CA LEU A 54 -3.17 5.05 -8.38
C LEU A 54 -4.12 5.73 -9.40
N ALA A 55 -4.41 5.06 -10.52
CA ALA A 55 -5.35 5.56 -11.52
C ALA A 55 -6.78 5.71 -10.96
N GLU A 56 -7.23 4.76 -10.14
CA GLU A 56 -8.51 4.85 -9.41
C GLU A 56 -8.51 6.07 -8.47
N ALA A 57 -7.47 6.24 -7.64
CA ALA A 57 -7.36 7.38 -6.73
C ALA A 57 -7.30 8.73 -7.48
N ALA A 58 -6.59 8.80 -8.60
CA ALA A 58 -6.55 9.96 -9.48
C ALA A 58 -7.95 10.27 -10.06
N GLY A 59 -8.72 9.24 -10.43
CA GLY A 59 -10.11 9.38 -10.88
C GLY A 59 -11.04 10.00 -9.83
N HIS A 60 -10.70 9.88 -8.54
CA HIS A 60 -11.41 10.52 -7.43
C HIS A 60 -10.93 11.95 -7.12
N GLY A 61 -9.95 12.47 -7.86
CA GLY A 61 -9.39 13.82 -7.66
C GLY A 61 -8.44 13.91 -6.47
N SER A 62 -7.81 12.79 -6.09
CA SER A 62 -6.86 12.77 -4.98
C SER A 62 -5.54 13.41 -5.37
N GLN A 63 -5.06 14.31 -4.51
CA GLN A 63 -3.78 15.01 -4.64
C GLN A 63 -2.65 14.29 -3.90
N LEU A 64 -3.00 13.39 -2.97
CA LEU A 64 -2.06 12.57 -2.22
C LEU A 64 -2.59 11.15 -2.12
N VAL A 65 -1.74 10.16 -2.43
CA VAL A 65 -2.07 8.74 -2.31
C VAL A 65 -1.01 8.06 -1.46
N VAL A 66 -1.44 7.37 -0.39
CA VAL A 66 -0.54 6.71 0.55
C VAL A 66 -0.70 5.19 0.45
N PHE A 67 0.42 4.48 0.27
CA PHE A 67 0.47 3.03 0.21
C PHE A 67 0.92 2.42 1.55
N PRO A 68 0.55 1.15 1.83
CA PRO A 68 1.01 0.43 3.01
C PRO A 68 2.53 0.20 3.03
N GLU A 69 3.07 -0.06 4.22
CA GLU A 69 4.47 -0.45 4.41
C GLU A 69 4.80 -1.74 3.65
N ALA A 70 6.01 -1.80 3.08
CA ALA A 70 6.54 -2.96 2.36
C ALA A 70 5.61 -3.47 1.23
N PHE A 71 4.85 -2.57 0.59
CA PHE A 71 3.92 -2.94 -0.48
C PHE A 71 4.61 -3.59 -1.68
N VAL A 72 5.76 -3.07 -2.13
CA VAL A 72 6.45 -3.56 -3.34
C VAL A 72 7.21 -4.86 -3.09
N GLY A 73 8.07 -4.91 -2.07
CA GLY A 73 8.87 -6.11 -1.76
C GLY A 73 8.10 -7.20 -0.99
N GLY A 74 6.94 -6.86 -0.45
CA GLY A 74 6.17 -7.71 0.43
C GLY A 74 6.76 -7.83 1.83
N TYR A 75 5.91 -7.95 2.83
CA TYR A 75 6.35 -8.24 4.20
C TYR A 75 6.30 -9.75 4.45
N PRO A 76 7.41 -10.42 4.80
CA PRO A 76 7.48 -11.87 5.00
C PRO A 76 6.88 -12.29 6.36
N ARG A 77 5.59 -12.02 6.58
CA ARG A 77 4.85 -12.41 7.79
C ARG A 77 4.90 -13.94 7.97
N GLY A 78 5.44 -14.41 9.09
CA GLY A 78 5.46 -15.84 9.42
C GLY A 78 6.57 -16.65 8.74
N CYS A 79 7.39 -16.04 7.87
CA CYS A 79 8.62 -16.66 7.40
C CYS A 79 9.71 -16.46 8.45
N THR A 80 10.13 -17.54 9.11
CA THR A 80 11.31 -17.53 9.96
C THR A 80 12.60 -17.64 9.15
N PHE A 81 12.50 -17.83 7.82
CA PHE A 81 13.61 -18.14 6.90
C PHE A 81 14.49 -19.30 7.40
N ASP A 82 13.93 -20.20 8.22
CA ASP A 82 14.68 -21.15 9.04
C ASP A 82 15.86 -20.53 9.84
N PHE A 83 15.93 -19.20 10.00
CA PHE A 83 16.74 -18.49 11.01
C PHE A 83 16.13 -18.64 12.42
N GLY A 84 15.30 -19.66 12.62
CA GLY A 84 14.55 -19.86 13.85
C GLY A 84 15.48 -20.04 15.04
N VAL A 85 15.75 -18.95 15.76
CA VAL A 85 16.06 -18.89 17.22
C VAL A 85 17.06 -19.96 17.71
N THR A 86 17.97 -20.40 16.85
CA THR A 86 19.02 -21.39 17.16
C THR A 86 20.30 -20.87 16.55
N ILE A 87 21.29 -20.62 17.42
CA ILE A 87 22.64 -20.28 17.01
C ILE A 87 23.15 -21.45 16.16
N ASP A 88 23.54 -21.15 14.91
CA ASP A 88 24.18 -22.06 13.93
C ASP A 88 23.30 -22.96 13.03
N ASN A 89 22.00 -22.67 12.83
CA ASN A 89 21.19 -23.46 11.87
C ASN A 89 21.05 -22.78 10.49
N ARG A 90 22.13 -22.72 9.70
CA ARG A 90 22.12 -22.17 8.32
C ARG A 90 21.66 -23.19 7.27
N THR A 91 20.38 -23.59 7.32
CA THR A 91 19.84 -24.60 6.40
C THR A 91 19.87 -24.13 4.93
N ALA A 92 19.98 -25.07 3.99
CA ALA A 92 19.93 -24.77 2.56
C ALA A 92 18.58 -24.16 2.14
N LYS A 93 17.49 -24.57 2.81
CA LYS A 93 16.14 -24.06 2.60
C LYS A 93 16.01 -22.59 3.02
N GLY A 94 16.50 -22.23 4.21
CA GLY A 94 16.48 -20.84 4.68
C GLY A 94 17.27 -19.88 3.79
N LYS A 95 18.42 -20.33 3.28
CA LYS A 95 19.22 -19.57 2.30
C LYS A 95 18.48 -19.35 0.98
N GLU A 96 17.72 -20.34 0.54
CA GLU A 96 16.93 -20.25 -0.69
C GLU A 96 15.72 -19.32 -0.53
N GLU A 97 15.01 -19.39 0.61
CA GLU A 97 13.92 -18.45 0.92
C GLU A 97 14.44 -17.01 1.01
N PHE A 98 15.57 -16.80 1.68
CA PHE A 98 16.22 -15.48 1.73
C PHE A 98 16.65 -15.01 0.33
N ARG A 99 17.21 -15.90 -0.50
CA ARG A 99 17.59 -15.57 -1.88
C ARG A 99 16.39 -15.12 -2.71
N ARG A 100 15.25 -15.81 -2.62
CA ARG A 100 14.02 -15.44 -3.35
C ARG A 100 13.45 -14.11 -2.88
N TYR A 101 13.45 -13.88 -1.57
CA TYR A 101 13.02 -12.61 -1.01
C TYR A 101 13.93 -11.46 -1.46
N HIS A 102 15.25 -11.64 -1.36
CA HIS A 102 16.23 -10.67 -1.85
C HIS A 102 16.09 -10.42 -3.36
N ALA A 103 15.84 -11.46 -4.16
CA ALA A 103 15.63 -11.33 -5.60
C ALA A 103 14.35 -10.54 -5.96
N SER A 104 13.38 -10.45 -5.04
CA SER A 104 12.15 -9.67 -5.23
C SER A 104 12.30 -8.20 -4.81
N ALA A 105 13.45 -7.81 -4.24
CA ALA A 105 13.73 -6.43 -3.88
C ALA A 105 14.07 -5.58 -5.11
N ILE A 106 13.73 -4.29 -5.04
CA ILE A 106 14.05 -3.30 -6.07
C ILE A 106 15.28 -2.49 -5.68
N ASN A 107 16.07 -2.05 -6.67
CA ASN A 107 17.16 -1.11 -6.47
C ASN A 107 16.69 0.32 -6.76
N VAL A 108 17.18 1.29 -5.97
CA VAL A 108 16.93 2.71 -6.19
C VAL A 108 18.27 3.46 -6.30
N PRO A 109 18.54 4.20 -7.38
CA PRO A 109 17.72 4.35 -8.60
C PRO A 109 17.74 3.10 -9.48
N GLY A 110 16.63 2.80 -10.16
CA GLY A 110 16.48 1.65 -11.06
C GLY A 110 15.23 1.75 -11.92
N GLU A 111 15.15 0.97 -13.01
CA GLU A 111 14.05 1.01 -14.00
C GLU A 111 12.66 0.81 -13.37
N THR A 112 12.59 0.02 -12.31
CA THR A 112 11.36 -0.33 -11.58
C THR A 112 10.82 0.82 -10.71
N VAL A 113 11.59 1.90 -10.51
CA VAL A 113 11.23 3.05 -9.64
C VAL A 113 10.54 4.17 -10.43
N CYS A 114 10.45 4.06 -11.76
CA CYS A 114 9.82 5.06 -12.61
C CYS A 114 8.28 4.97 -12.54
N VAL A 115 7.71 5.24 -11.36
CA VAL A 115 6.32 5.63 -11.25
C VAL A 115 6.26 7.07 -11.74
N HIS A 116 5.82 7.27 -12.98
CA HIS A 116 5.61 8.60 -13.53
C HIS A 116 4.61 9.36 -12.66
N VAL A 117 5.10 10.39 -11.96
CA VAL A 117 4.27 11.39 -11.30
C VAL A 117 3.61 12.20 -12.42
N PHE A 118 2.32 11.98 -12.64
CA PHE A 118 1.46 12.83 -13.48
C PHE A 118 0.77 13.88 -12.61
#